data_AF-A0A7C2CBD2-F1
#
_entry.id   AF-A0A7C2CBD2-F1
#
_cell.length_a   1.000
_cell.length_b   1.000
_cell.length_c   1.000
_cell.angle_alpha   90.00
_cell.angle_beta   90.00
_cell.angle_gamma   90.00
#
_symmetry.space_group_name_H-M   'P 1'
#
loop_
_entity.id
_entity.type
_entity.pdbx_description
1 polymer ?
#
loop_
_entity_poly.entity_id
_entity_poly.type
_entity_poly.pdbx_seq_one_letter_code
_entity_poly.pdbx_strand_id
1 'polypeptide(L)'
;MRDLIRFRAAMELSEQDQLERAAEQALAIEQPERLAVAVAGVLRKLRDRDRAALLLAQAQGRIERLQTSDAKGRAFLYLAGPVMSFDADQGRFLLARAIEMFNATRADLNGAQSAVIRIETGDFATGYVVGSYDLSPVVIETFTMLAETDLELLHAPTFAMRWESAEIRAIAQAAVARALWERAGKR
;
A
#
# COMPACT_ATOMS: atom_id res chain seq x y z
N MET A 1 -20.58 -5.59 2.14
CA MET A 1 -21.10 -4.88 3.33
C MET A 1 -20.30 -5.11 4.63
N ARG A 2 -20.15 -6.32 5.19
CA ARG A 2 -19.43 -6.53 6.48
C ARG A 2 -17.99 -6.00 6.49
N ASP A 3 -17.22 -6.27 5.44
CA ASP A 3 -15.86 -5.73 5.28
C ASP A 3 -15.81 -4.21 5.20
N LEU A 4 -16.84 -3.56 4.65
CA LEU A 4 -16.90 -2.10 4.58
C LEU A 4 -17.16 -1.49 5.95
N ILE A 5 -18.02 -2.13 6.76
CA ILE A 5 -18.27 -1.73 8.14
C ILE A 5 -16.97 -1.86 8.96
N ARG A 6 -16.25 -2.97 8.80
CA ARG A 6 -14.96 -3.22 9.47
C ARG A 6 -13.89 -2.23 9.02
N PHE A 7 -13.78 -1.97 7.72
CA PHE A 7 -12.88 -0.96 7.16
C PHE A 7 -13.16 0.42 7.75
N ARG A 8 -14.42 0.84 7.74
CA ARG A 8 -14.84 2.13 8.29
C ARG A 8 -14.51 2.22 9.79
N ALA A 9 -14.85 1.18 10.55
CA ALA A 9 -14.53 1.12 11.97
C ALA A 9 -13.02 1.22 12.20
N ALA A 10 -12.19 0.52 11.40
CA ALA A 10 -10.74 0.62 11.49
C ALA A 10 -10.23 2.05 11.25
N MET A 11 -10.75 2.74 10.23
CA MET A 11 -10.36 4.13 9.93
C MET A 11 -10.81 5.09 11.04
N GLU A 12 -12.06 5.02 11.48
CA GLU A 12 -12.59 5.89 12.55
C GLU A 12 -11.86 5.67 13.88
N LEU A 13 -11.60 4.41 14.26
CA LEU A 13 -10.84 4.08 15.47
C LEU A 13 -9.38 4.55 15.36
N SER A 14 -8.79 4.50 14.16
CA SER A 14 -7.44 5.03 13.91
C SER A 14 -7.38 6.55 14.00
N GLU A 15 -8.44 7.27 13.61
CA GLU A 15 -8.55 8.72 13.85
C GLU A 15 -8.72 9.06 15.33
N GLN A 16 -9.37 8.19 16.10
CA GLN A 16 -9.56 8.35 17.55
C GLN A 16 -8.37 7.85 18.39
N ASP A 17 -7.24 7.53 17.75
CA ASP A 17 -6.03 6.97 18.37
C ASP A 17 -6.27 5.64 19.12
N GLN A 18 -7.37 4.94 18.84
CA GLN A 18 -7.69 3.61 19.37
C GLN A 18 -7.04 2.53 18.49
N LEU A 19 -5.71 2.58 18.38
CA LEU A 19 -4.95 1.82 17.37
C LEU A 19 -5.05 0.30 17.54
N GLU A 20 -5.18 -0.22 18.76
CA GLU A 20 -5.38 -1.66 19.00
C GLU A 20 -6.71 -2.14 18.40
N ARG A 21 -7.80 -1.42 18.70
CA ARG A 21 -9.13 -1.75 18.17
C ARG A 21 -9.20 -1.53 16.66
N ALA A 22 -8.51 -0.50 16.16
CA ALA A 22 -8.39 -0.26 14.73
C ALA A 22 -7.70 -1.43 14.02
N ALA A 23 -6.60 -1.94 14.59
CA ALA A 23 -5.87 -3.10 14.08
C ALA A 23 -6.75 -4.37 14.07
N GLU A 24 -7.50 -4.62 15.14
CA GLU A 24 -8.46 -5.74 15.20
C GLU A 24 -9.52 -5.66 14.09
N GLN A 25 -10.11 -4.47 13.88
CA GLN A 25 -11.10 -4.27 12.82
C GLN A 25 -10.47 -4.45 11.43
N ALA A 26 -9.26 -3.93 11.22
CA ALA A 26 -8.53 -4.10 9.96
C ALA A 26 -8.26 -5.58 9.68
N LEU A 27 -7.72 -6.31 10.66
CA LEU A 27 -7.41 -7.74 10.55
C LEU A 27 -8.64 -8.64 10.43
N ALA A 28 -9.83 -8.14 10.75
CA ALA A 28 -11.07 -8.86 10.52
C ALA A 28 -11.59 -8.72 9.07
N ILE A 29 -11.02 -7.84 8.23
CA ILE A 29 -11.46 -7.67 6.84
C ILE A 29 -11.07 -8.90 6.01
N GLU A 30 -12.00 -9.49 5.27
CA GLU A 30 -11.76 -10.70 4.46
C GLU A 30 -11.08 -10.38 3.12
N GLN A 31 -11.50 -9.30 2.45
CA GLN A 31 -10.92 -8.87 1.18
C GLN A 31 -9.50 -8.30 1.39
N PRO A 32 -8.48 -8.79 0.65
CA PRO A 32 -7.07 -8.53 0.96
C PRO A 32 -6.56 -7.13 0.62
N GLU A 33 -7.09 -6.50 -0.41
CA GLU A 33 -6.75 -5.12 -0.76
C GLU A 33 -7.29 -4.15 0.31
N ARG A 34 -8.54 -4.33 0.75
CA ARG A 34 -9.17 -3.55 1.82
C ARG A 34 -8.47 -3.78 3.15
N LEU A 35 -8.09 -5.03 3.44
CA LEU A 35 -7.24 -5.38 4.57
C LEU A 35 -5.93 -4.57 4.50
N ALA A 36 -5.22 -4.61 3.37
CA ALA A 36 -3.97 -3.91 3.19
C ALA A 36 -4.11 -2.39 3.35
N VAL A 37 -5.16 -1.78 2.79
CA VAL A 37 -5.43 -0.34 2.94
C VAL A 37 -5.72 0.02 4.39
N ALA A 38 -6.56 -0.75 5.09
CA ALA A 38 -6.87 -0.49 6.50
C ALA A 38 -5.61 -0.64 7.39
N VAL A 39 -4.85 -1.71 7.18
CA VAL A 39 -3.60 -1.97 7.90
C VAL A 39 -2.57 -0.88 7.61
N ALA A 40 -2.41 -0.47 6.36
CA ALA A 40 -1.55 0.66 5.98
C ALA A 40 -1.92 1.96 6.73
N GLY A 41 -3.23 2.25 6.84
CA GLY A 41 -3.72 3.39 7.61
C GLY A 41 -3.34 3.33 9.08
N VAL A 42 -3.50 2.16 9.72
CA VAL A 42 -3.13 1.95 11.12
C VAL A 42 -1.61 2.03 11.32
N LEU A 43 -0.82 1.37 10.46
CA LEU A 43 0.65 1.33 10.55
C LEU A 43 1.27 2.74 10.51
N ARG A 44 0.73 3.65 9.70
CA ARG A 44 1.24 5.04 9.62
C ARG A 44 1.14 5.80 10.93
N LYS A 45 0.20 5.44 11.80
CA LYS A 45 -0.01 6.10 13.11
C LYS A 45 0.61 5.31 14.26
N LEU A 46 0.88 4.03 14.06
CA LEU A 46 1.40 3.14 15.08
C LEU A 46 2.91 3.37 15.30
N ARG A 47 3.25 3.95 16.46
CA ARG A 47 4.65 4.24 16.84
C ARG A 47 5.37 3.06 17.47
N ASP A 48 4.61 2.12 18.04
CA ASP A 48 5.15 0.91 18.65
C ASP A 48 5.58 -0.07 17.55
N ARG A 49 6.89 -0.29 17.45
CA ARG A 49 7.51 -1.12 16.41
C ARG A 49 7.16 -2.59 16.56
N ASP A 50 7.06 -3.11 17.78
CA ASP A 50 6.75 -4.52 18.02
C ASP A 50 5.30 -4.81 17.61
N ARG A 51 4.39 -3.88 17.95
CA ARG A 51 2.99 -3.97 17.51
C ARG A 51 2.84 -3.80 16.01
N ALA A 52 3.59 -2.89 15.39
CA ALA A 52 3.59 -2.70 13.94
C ALA A 52 4.09 -3.95 13.20
N ALA A 53 5.18 -4.56 13.69
CA ALA A 53 5.71 -5.80 13.15
C ALA A 53 4.70 -6.96 13.29
N LEU A 54 4.03 -7.09 14.43
CA LEU A 54 2.99 -8.11 14.64
C LEU A 54 1.80 -7.92 13.70
N LEU A 55 1.26 -6.69 13.61
CA LEU A 55 0.16 -6.35 12.70
C LEU A 55 0.52 -6.65 11.24
N LEU A 56 1.73 -6.27 10.83
CA LEU A 56 2.24 -6.55 9.49
C LEU A 56 2.35 -8.06 9.23
N ALA A 57 2.95 -8.82 10.14
CA ALA A 57 3.12 -10.26 9.99
C ALA A 57 1.77 -10.98 9.83
N GLN A 58 0.76 -10.56 10.60
CA GLN A 58 -0.60 -11.09 10.51
C GLN A 58 -1.26 -10.74 9.17
N ALA A 59 -1.15 -9.49 8.71
CA ALA A 59 -1.67 -9.06 7.42
C ALA A 59 -0.99 -9.78 6.25
N GLN A 60 0.35 -9.85 6.26
CA GLN A 60 1.15 -10.52 5.25
C GLN A 60 0.80 -12.02 5.17
N GLY A 61 0.73 -12.71 6.31
CA GLY A 61 0.38 -14.13 6.35
C GLY A 61 -1.00 -14.44 5.76
N ARG A 62 -1.93 -13.48 5.75
CA ARG A 62 -3.23 -13.61 5.08
C ARG A 62 -3.13 -13.34 3.57
N ILE A 63 -2.43 -12.27 3.17
CA ILE A 63 -2.23 -11.92 1.76
C ILE A 63 -1.44 -13.02 1.04
N GLU A 64 -0.45 -13.62 1.69
CA GLU A 64 0.38 -14.68 1.11
C GLU A 64 -0.38 -15.95 0.73
N ARG A 65 -1.44 -16.29 1.47
CA ARG A 65 -2.30 -17.46 1.21
C ARG A 65 -3.11 -17.34 -0.08
N LEU A 66 -3.23 -16.14 -0.64
CA LEU A 66 -3.92 -15.93 -1.90
C LEU A 66 -3.10 -16.48 -3.05
N GLN A 67 -3.80 -16.96 -4.07
CA GLN A 67 -3.17 -17.25 -5.36
C GLN A 67 -2.60 -15.97 -5.98
N THR A 68 -1.61 -16.13 -6.85
CA THR A 68 -1.07 -15.02 -7.64
C THR A 68 -2.20 -14.30 -8.36
N SER A 69 -2.37 -13.02 -8.05
CA SER A 69 -3.41 -12.16 -8.60
C SER A 69 -2.96 -10.71 -8.53
N ASP A 70 -3.60 -9.88 -9.33
CA ASP A 70 -3.48 -8.43 -9.24
C ASP A 70 -3.87 -7.90 -7.87
N ALA A 71 -4.97 -8.40 -7.27
CA ALA A 71 -5.39 -8.03 -5.91
C ALA A 71 -4.29 -8.31 -4.87
N LYS A 72 -3.55 -9.42 -5.02
CA LYS A 72 -2.39 -9.73 -4.18
C LYS A 72 -1.26 -8.72 -4.39
N GLY A 73 -0.95 -8.37 -5.64
CA GLY A 73 0.04 -7.34 -5.98
C GLY A 73 -0.32 -5.96 -5.42
N ARG A 74 -1.58 -5.56 -5.55
CA ARG A 74 -2.13 -4.31 -5.01
C ARG A 74 -2.02 -4.25 -3.50
N ALA A 75 -2.41 -5.33 -2.82
CA ALA A 75 -2.30 -5.43 -1.36
C ALA A 75 -0.85 -5.22 -0.88
N PHE A 76 0.13 -5.84 -1.54
CA PHE A 76 1.54 -5.61 -1.23
C PHE A 76 1.98 -4.16 -1.52
N LEU A 77 1.53 -3.57 -2.64
CA LEU A 77 1.85 -2.19 -2.98
C LEU A 77 1.33 -1.19 -1.93
N TYR A 78 0.10 -1.36 -1.45
CA TYR A 78 -0.47 -0.52 -0.39
C TYR A 78 0.31 -0.58 0.92
N LEU A 79 0.90 -1.73 1.25
CA LEU A 79 1.68 -1.90 2.47
C LEU A 79 3.13 -1.42 2.33
N ALA A 80 3.70 -1.46 1.13
CA ALA A 80 5.12 -1.20 0.90
C ALA A 80 5.57 0.16 1.46
N GLY A 81 4.95 1.27 1.05
CA GLY A 81 5.29 2.62 1.54
C GLY A 81 5.16 2.79 3.07
N PRO A 82 3.99 2.49 3.67
CA PRO A 82 3.80 2.54 5.11
C PRO A 82 4.83 1.72 5.89
N VAL A 83 5.14 0.50 5.43
CA VAL A 83 6.09 -0.37 6.09
C VAL A 83 7.50 0.19 5.98
N MET A 84 7.86 0.69 4.81
CA MET A 84 9.18 1.27 4.55
C MET A 84 9.51 2.45 5.47
N SER A 85 8.50 3.19 5.95
CA SER A 85 8.69 4.29 6.90
C SER A 85 9.18 3.88 8.29
N PHE A 86 8.98 2.61 8.68
CA PHE A 86 9.47 2.09 9.97
C PHE A 86 10.49 0.96 9.83
N ASP A 87 10.38 0.15 8.78
CA ASP A 87 11.29 -0.94 8.42
C ASP A 87 11.51 -0.93 6.90
N ALA A 88 12.62 -0.31 6.49
CA ALA A 88 12.92 -0.09 5.09
C ALA A 88 13.20 -1.40 4.33
N ASP A 89 13.78 -2.41 4.98
CA ASP A 89 14.05 -3.71 4.37
C ASP A 89 12.76 -4.48 4.10
N GLN A 90 11.87 -4.54 5.09
CA GLN A 90 10.59 -5.18 4.92
C GLN A 90 9.71 -4.43 3.91
N GLY A 91 9.75 -3.10 3.90
CA GLY A 91 9.06 -2.28 2.90
C GLY A 91 9.56 -2.58 1.47
N ARG A 92 10.88 -2.70 1.28
CA ARG A 92 11.49 -3.08 -0.01
C ARG A 92 11.09 -4.49 -0.43
N PHE A 93 11.03 -5.43 0.52
CA PHE A 93 10.56 -6.78 0.26
C PHE A 93 9.12 -6.78 -0.28
N LEU A 94 8.21 -6.06 0.39
CA LEU A 94 6.81 -5.96 -0.06
C LEU A 94 6.69 -5.28 -1.43
N LEU A 95 7.48 -4.23 -1.69
CA LEU A 95 7.54 -3.60 -3.01
C LEU A 95 8.01 -4.58 -4.09
N ALA A 96 9.02 -5.41 -3.82
CA ALA A 96 9.51 -6.41 -4.77
C ALA A 96 8.41 -7.40 -5.12
N ARG A 97 7.69 -7.88 -4.10
CA ARG A 97 6.55 -8.80 -4.29
C ARG A 97 5.41 -8.14 -5.06
N ALA A 98 5.12 -6.87 -4.81
CA ALA A 98 4.13 -6.13 -5.58
C ALA A 98 4.51 -6.10 -7.07
N ILE A 99 5.74 -5.69 -7.39
CA ILE A 99 6.24 -5.64 -8.78
C ILE A 99 6.13 -7.00 -9.47
N GLU A 100 6.56 -8.07 -8.79
CA GLU A 100 6.47 -9.43 -9.32
C GLU A 100 5.04 -9.83 -9.68
N MET A 101 4.06 -9.51 -8.82
CA MET A 101 2.66 -9.83 -9.08
C MET A 101 2.09 -8.98 -10.23
N PHE A 102 2.41 -7.68 -10.28
CA PHE A 102 1.96 -6.80 -11.36
C PHE A 102 2.52 -7.23 -12.72
N ASN A 103 3.81 -7.59 -12.78
CA ASN A 103 4.43 -8.11 -14.00
C ASN A 103 3.80 -9.46 -14.41
N ALA A 104 3.66 -10.40 -13.46
CA ALA A 104 3.10 -11.73 -13.73
C ALA A 104 1.65 -11.68 -14.23
N THR A 105 0.87 -10.72 -13.76
CA THR A 105 -0.55 -10.57 -14.12
C THR A 105 -0.79 -9.54 -15.21
N ARG A 106 0.25 -8.81 -15.64
CA ARG A 106 0.15 -7.66 -16.55
C ARG A 106 -0.88 -6.63 -16.10
N ALA A 107 -0.99 -6.44 -14.79
CA ALA A 107 -1.96 -5.51 -14.20
C ALA A 107 -1.58 -4.05 -14.49
N ASP A 108 -2.61 -3.22 -14.65
CA ASP A 108 -2.47 -1.76 -14.71
C ASP A 108 -2.73 -1.12 -13.32
N LEU A 109 -2.41 0.16 -13.20
CA LEU A 109 -2.66 0.91 -11.95
C LEU A 109 -4.14 1.23 -11.75
N ASN A 110 -4.90 1.36 -12.84
CA ASN A 110 -6.33 1.71 -12.82
C ASN A 110 -7.23 0.54 -12.42
N GLY A 111 -6.71 -0.70 -12.49
CA GLY A 111 -7.45 -1.90 -12.14
C GLY A 111 -8.68 -2.11 -13.00
N ALA A 112 -8.74 -1.47 -14.17
CA ALA A 112 -9.98 -1.40 -14.95
C ALA A 112 -10.47 -2.79 -15.40
N GLN A 113 -9.59 -3.80 -15.42
CA GLN A 113 -9.95 -5.18 -15.77
C GLN A 113 -10.37 -6.06 -14.57
N SER A 114 -10.13 -5.65 -13.32
CA SER A 114 -10.41 -6.50 -12.14
C SER A 114 -10.84 -5.78 -10.85
N ALA A 115 -10.84 -4.46 -10.83
CA ALA A 115 -11.07 -3.67 -9.64
C ALA A 115 -12.49 -3.93 -9.12
N VAL A 116 -12.57 -4.66 -8.01
CA VAL A 116 -13.77 -4.75 -7.16
C VAL A 116 -13.82 -3.52 -6.24
N ILE A 117 -13.63 -2.33 -6.81
CA ILE A 117 -13.89 -1.05 -6.16
C ILE A 117 -15.27 -0.59 -6.65
N ARG A 118 -16.33 -1.08 -5.98
CA ARG A 118 -17.68 -0.55 -6.15
C ARG A 118 -17.87 0.60 -5.16
N ILE A 119 -18.19 1.78 -5.68
CA ILE A 119 -18.85 2.82 -4.88
C ILE A 119 -20.23 2.24 -4.53
N GLU A 120 -20.36 1.60 -3.37
CA GLU A 120 -21.65 1.12 -2.87
C GLU A 120 -22.40 2.32 -2.27
N THR A 121 -23.25 2.96 -3.08
CA THR A 121 -24.15 4.01 -2.61
C THR A 121 -25.29 3.36 -1.80
N GLY A 122 -25.26 3.50 -0.48
CA GLY A 122 -26.45 3.28 0.36
C GLY A 122 -27.30 4.55 0.41
N ASP A 123 -28.61 4.41 0.71
CA ASP A 123 -29.68 5.42 0.63
C ASP A 123 -29.49 6.76 1.40
N PHE A 124 -28.31 7.05 1.93
CA PHE A 124 -27.92 8.39 2.39
C PHE A 124 -26.47 8.63 1.95
N ALA A 125 -26.31 9.27 0.79
CA ALA A 125 -25.07 9.32 0.02
C ALA A 125 -23.88 9.94 0.76
N THR A 126 -23.01 9.09 1.29
CA THR A 126 -21.57 9.34 1.36
C THR A 126 -20.88 8.15 0.69
N GLY A 127 -20.27 8.37 -0.48
CA GLY A 127 -19.45 7.36 -1.13
C GLY A 127 -18.11 7.26 -0.41
N TYR A 128 -17.71 6.06 0.01
CA TYR A 128 -16.43 5.83 0.69
C TYR A 128 -15.48 5.09 -0.24
N VAL A 129 -14.29 5.66 -0.43
CA VAL A 129 -13.21 5.11 -1.26
C VAL A 129 -12.38 4.17 -0.40
N VAL A 130 -12.35 2.88 -0.76
CA VAL A 130 -11.74 1.79 0.05
C VAL A 130 -10.31 1.43 -0.44
N GLY A 131 -9.68 2.39 -1.11
CA GLY A 131 -8.46 2.23 -1.91
C GLY A 131 -8.53 3.12 -3.15
N SER A 132 -7.39 3.51 -3.72
CA SER A 132 -7.38 4.35 -4.92
C SER A 132 -7.72 3.53 -6.16
N TYR A 133 -8.68 4.00 -6.96
CA TYR A 133 -8.95 3.44 -8.30
C TYR A 133 -7.72 3.61 -9.20
N ASP A 134 -7.02 4.75 -9.06
CA ASP A 134 -5.73 5.02 -9.66
C ASP A 134 -4.62 4.78 -8.64
N LEU A 135 -3.82 3.73 -8.81
CA LEU A 135 -2.71 3.42 -7.89
C LEU A 135 -1.47 4.30 -8.09
N SER A 136 -1.48 5.25 -9.05
CA SER A 136 -0.36 6.16 -9.29
C SER A 136 0.10 6.92 -8.02
N PRO A 137 -0.79 7.47 -7.17
CA PRO A 137 -0.39 8.12 -5.93
C PRO A 137 0.32 7.16 -4.97
N VAL A 138 -0.10 5.89 -4.90
CA VAL A 138 0.51 4.87 -4.04
C VAL A 138 1.91 4.52 -4.54
N VAL A 139 2.09 4.40 -5.86
CA VAL A 139 3.41 4.21 -6.49
C VAL A 139 4.30 5.41 -6.19
N ILE A 140 3.81 6.63 -6.43
CA ILE A 140 4.57 7.86 -6.19
C ILE A 140 5.01 7.94 -4.74
N GLU A 141 4.10 7.73 -3.80
CA GLU A 141 4.40 7.79 -2.37
C GLU A 141 5.42 6.71 -1.97
N THR A 142 5.23 5.48 -2.43
CA THR A 142 6.14 4.37 -2.11
C THR A 142 7.55 4.62 -2.65
N PHE A 143 7.67 5.13 -3.87
CA PHE A 143 8.98 5.45 -4.46
C PHE A 143 9.61 6.72 -3.87
N THR A 144 8.81 7.66 -3.39
CA THR A 144 9.30 8.81 -2.61
C THR A 144 9.89 8.31 -1.30
N MET A 145 9.17 7.48 -0.54
CA MET A 145 9.66 6.86 0.70
C MET A 145 10.91 6.00 0.46
N LEU A 146 10.95 5.27 -0.65
CA LEU A 146 12.14 4.50 -1.04
C LEU A 146 13.33 5.40 -1.28
N ALA A 147 13.18 6.50 -2.02
CA ALA A 147 14.28 7.44 -2.26
C ALA A 147 14.74 8.17 -0.99
N GLU A 148 13.84 8.41 -0.03
CA GLU A 148 14.17 9.01 1.27
C GLU A 148 14.97 8.04 2.16
N THR A 149 14.63 6.75 2.12
CA THR A 149 15.31 5.69 2.90
C THR A 149 16.54 5.11 2.20
N ASP A 150 16.70 5.31 0.89
CA ASP A 150 17.82 4.85 0.07
C ASP A 150 18.77 6.00 -0.27
N LEU A 151 19.54 6.45 0.74
CA LEU A 151 20.37 7.65 0.63
C LEU A 151 21.45 7.57 -0.45
N GLU A 152 21.90 6.37 -0.77
CA GLU A 152 22.96 6.04 -1.75
C GLU A 152 22.42 5.63 -3.12
N LEU A 153 21.08 5.56 -3.28
CA LEU A 153 20.41 5.18 -4.52
C LEU A 153 20.75 3.77 -5.03
N LEU A 154 20.99 2.83 -4.11
CA LEU A 154 21.30 1.44 -4.45
C LEU A 154 20.05 0.67 -4.92
N HIS A 155 18.87 1.08 -4.46
CA HIS A 155 17.62 0.37 -4.63
C HIS A 155 16.61 1.15 -5.47
N ALA A 156 16.38 2.43 -5.22
CA ALA A 156 15.29 3.20 -5.82
C ALA A 156 15.29 3.17 -7.36
N PRO A 157 16.43 3.41 -8.06
CA PRO A 157 16.47 3.32 -9.52
C PRO A 157 16.24 1.89 -10.03
N THR A 158 16.82 0.90 -9.33
CA THR A 158 16.69 -0.52 -9.67
C THR A 158 15.25 -0.98 -9.59
N PHE A 159 14.56 -0.68 -8.49
CA PHE A 159 13.14 -1.00 -8.31
C PHE A 159 12.25 -0.30 -9.35
N ALA A 160 12.55 0.96 -9.68
CA ALA A 160 11.78 1.72 -10.66
C ALA A 160 11.88 1.07 -12.06
N MET A 161 13.03 0.51 -12.42
CA MET A 161 13.24 -0.16 -13.72
C MET A 161 12.59 -1.55 -13.83
N ARG A 162 12.26 -2.20 -12.71
CA ARG A 162 11.76 -3.59 -12.70
C ARG A 162 10.31 -3.76 -13.16
N TRP A 163 9.54 -2.68 -13.24
CA TRP A 163 8.18 -2.72 -13.76
C TRP A 163 8.18 -3.02 -15.25
N GLU A 164 7.43 -4.02 -15.71
CA GLU A 164 7.30 -4.32 -17.14
C GLU A 164 6.46 -3.25 -17.86
N SER A 165 5.37 -2.80 -17.22
CA SER A 165 4.54 -1.70 -17.71
C SER A 165 5.36 -0.40 -17.82
N ALA A 166 5.43 0.15 -19.02
CA ALA A 166 6.16 1.38 -19.31
C ALA A 166 5.59 2.58 -18.56
N GLU A 167 4.28 2.63 -18.38
CA GLU A 167 3.58 3.68 -17.64
C GLU A 167 3.97 3.65 -16.16
N ILE A 168 3.87 2.48 -15.51
CA ILE A 168 4.20 2.33 -14.09
C ILE A 168 5.68 2.64 -13.84
N ARG A 169 6.54 2.15 -14.74
CA ARG A 169 7.98 2.45 -14.73
C ARG A 169 8.26 3.94 -14.81
N ALA A 170 7.60 4.66 -15.73
CA ALA A 170 7.76 6.10 -15.88
C ALA A 170 7.30 6.86 -14.63
N ILE A 171 6.16 6.48 -14.04
CA ILE A 171 5.66 7.07 -12.79
C ILE A 171 6.66 6.85 -11.64
N ALA A 172 7.15 5.63 -11.48
CA ALA A 172 8.14 5.29 -10.45
C ALA A 172 9.44 6.09 -10.62
N GLN A 173 9.96 6.19 -11.84
CA GLN A 173 11.16 6.98 -12.15
C GLN A 173 10.96 8.47 -11.88
N ALA A 174 9.81 9.02 -12.28
CA ALA A 174 9.47 10.42 -12.03
C ALA A 174 9.39 10.72 -10.53
N ALA A 175 8.82 9.81 -9.74
CA ALA A 175 8.77 9.94 -8.28
C ALA A 175 10.18 9.94 -7.65
N VAL A 176 11.06 9.03 -8.06
CA VAL A 176 12.47 9.01 -7.60
C VAL A 176 13.20 10.30 -7.99
N ALA A 177 13.07 10.74 -9.24
CA ALA A 177 13.71 11.97 -9.72
C ALA A 177 13.22 13.21 -8.95
N ARG A 178 11.92 13.29 -8.69
CA ARG A 178 11.32 14.37 -7.90
C ARG A 178 11.85 14.37 -6.46
N ALA A 179 11.85 13.23 -5.78
CA ALA A 179 12.34 13.12 -4.42
C ALA A 179 13.81 13.57 -4.30
N LEU A 180 14.64 13.23 -5.30
CA LEU A 180 16.03 13.67 -5.38
C LEU A 180 16.18 15.17 -5.59
N TRP A 181 15.36 15.75 -6.47
CA TRP A 181 15.35 17.18 -6.70
C TRP A 181 14.95 17.96 -5.44
N GLU A 182 13.91 17.51 -4.74
CA GLU A 182 13.47 18.11 -3.46
C GLU A 182 14.53 17.98 -2.36
N ARG A 183 15.27 16.88 -2.31
CA ARG A 183 16.41 16.70 -1.39
C ARG A 183 17.57 17.64 -1.70
N ALA A 184 17.86 17.88 -2.98
CA ALA A 184 18.93 18.78 -3.40
C ALA A 184 18.61 20.24 -3.06
N GLY A 185 17.35 20.68 -3.19
CA GLY A 185 16.92 22.04 -2.85
C GLY A 185 16.84 22.36 -1.36
N LYS A 186 16.92 21.35 -0.48
CA LYS A 186 16.92 21.50 0.99
C LYS A 186 18.32 21.58 1.60
N ARG A 187 19.37 21.41 0.79
CA ARG A 187 20.79 21.53 1.18
C ARG A 187 21.32 22.90 0.84
#